data_AF-A0A6P0VCD2-F1
#
_entry.id   AF-A0A6P0VCD2-F1
#
_cell.length_a   1.000
_cell.length_b   1.000
_cell.length_c   1.000
_cell.angle_alpha   90.00
_cell.angle_beta   90.00
_cell.angle_gamma   90.00
#
_symmetry.space_group_name_H-M   'P 1'
#
loop_
_entity.id
_entity.type
_entity.pdbx_description
1 polymer ?
#
loop_
_entity_poly.entity_id
_entity_poly.type
_entity_poly.pdbx_seq_one_letter_code
_entity_poly.pdbx_strand_id
1 'polypeptide(L)'
;MIINQLNLDSETQQTLEQALEHSRMPLDEFIKQAISVYAKTITGKARKHSEDLSNVPTAELLSDAQWTTHPGRASELTKRAIRAIKFYNANRVVLNKDRWCITQSAIASLTGSRQSTIKKILERYLDDIESHNQTYGLNGYSNRKQGKDITSEINMAELIPNGVD
;
A
#
# COMPACT_ATOMS: atom_id res chain seq x y z
N MET A 1 27.91 19.42 27.80
CA MET A 1 26.57 18.85 28.05
C MET A 1 26.76 17.53 28.79
N ILE A 2 25.98 17.24 29.82
CA ILE A 2 26.15 16.03 30.65
C ILE A 2 24.82 15.28 30.72
N ILE A 3 24.85 13.94 30.69
CA ILE A 3 23.68 13.05 30.54
C ILE A 3 22.55 13.38 31.53
N ASN A 4 22.88 13.66 32.79
CA ASN A 4 21.90 13.95 33.84
C ASN A 4 21.03 15.19 33.58
N GLN A 5 21.43 16.07 32.64
CA GLN A 5 20.65 17.26 32.26
C GLN A 5 19.47 16.92 31.32
N LEU A 6 19.40 15.68 30.82
CA LEU A 6 18.38 15.24 29.87
C LEU A 6 17.09 14.70 30.53
N ASN A 7 17.05 14.60 31.87
CA ASN A 7 15.90 14.05 32.63
C ASN A 7 15.37 12.73 32.04
N LEU A 8 16.28 11.82 31.70
CA LEU A 8 15.95 10.52 31.15
C LEU A 8 15.52 9.56 32.27
N ASP A 9 14.66 8.61 31.96
CA ASP A 9 14.44 7.46 32.83
C ASP A 9 15.70 6.57 32.87
N SER A 10 15.78 5.72 33.89
CA SER A 10 16.95 4.89 34.16
C SER A 10 17.32 3.95 33.00
N GLU A 11 16.32 3.42 32.28
CA GLU A 11 16.54 2.50 31.16
C GLU A 11 17.13 3.23 29.95
N THR A 12 16.55 4.39 29.61
CA THR A 12 17.04 5.24 28.53
C THR A 12 18.46 5.77 28.82
N GLN A 13 18.73 6.17 30.08
CA GLN A 13 20.05 6.61 30.49
C GLN A 13 21.10 5.50 30.33
N GLN A 14 20.82 4.29 30.83
CA GLN A 14 21.75 3.15 30.72
C GLN A 14 22.03 2.80 29.25
N THR A 15 20.99 2.83 28.41
CA THR A 15 21.11 2.59 26.97
C THR A 15 21.99 3.64 26.29
N LEU A 16 21.84 4.92 26.65
CA LEU A 16 22.65 6.01 26.11
C LEU A 16 24.10 5.90 26.56
N GLU A 17 24.37 5.58 27.82
CA GLU A 17 25.72 5.39 28.36
C GLU A 17 26.47 4.26 27.61
N GLN A 18 25.81 3.11 27.41
CA GLN A 18 26.37 2.00 26.62
C GLN A 18 26.65 2.41 25.17
N ALA A 19 25.72 3.14 24.54
CA ALA A 19 25.89 3.60 23.16
C ALA A 19 27.08 4.57 23.01
N LEU A 20 27.29 5.45 23.98
CA LEU A 20 28.44 6.37 24.00
C LEU A 20 29.75 5.63 24.22
N GLU A 21 29.77 4.64 25.12
CA GLU A 21 30.95 3.79 25.34
C GLU A 21 31.37 3.03 24.07
N HIS A 22 30.41 2.42 23.38
CA HIS A 22 30.67 1.68 22.15
C HIS A 22 31.02 2.57 20.95
N SER A 23 30.32 3.68 20.77
CA SER A 23 30.56 4.60 19.64
C SER A 23 31.80 5.48 19.82
N ARG A 24 32.27 5.65 21.07
CA ARG A 24 33.33 6.60 21.47
C ARG A 24 33.05 8.04 21.03
N MET A 25 31.77 8.37 20.86
CA MET A 25 31.32 9.67 20.42
C MET A 25 31.03 10.57 21.62
N PRO A 26 31.41 11.87 21.59
CA PRO A 26 30.96 12.83 22.59
C PRO A 26 29.43 12.93 22.62
N LEU A 27 28.86 13.17 23.82
CA LEU A 27 27.40 13.23 24.01
C LEU A 27 26.71 14.23 23.06
N ASP A 28 27.30 15.40 22.83
CA ASP A 28 26.70 16.43 22.00
C ASP A 28 26.70 16.04 20.51
N GLU A 29 27.75 15.38 20.04
CA GLU A 29 27.81 14.81 18.68
C GLU A 29 26.81 13.66 18.53
N PHE A 30 26.70 12.79 19.52
CA PHE A 30 25.74 11.70 19.53
C PHE A 30 24.31 12.22 19.42
N ILE A 31 23.97 13.24 20.20
CA ILE A 31 22.63 13.85 20.18
C ILE A 31 22.37 14.54 18.84
N LYS A 32 23.31 15.32 18.30
CA LYS A 32 23.17 15.93 16.96
C LYS A 32 22.93 14.88 15.89
N GLN A 33 23.67 13.78 15.92
CA GLN A 33 23.53 12.68 14.98
C GLN A 33 22.19 11.96 15.15
N ALA A 34 21.79 11.64 16.38
CA ALA A 34 20.51 10.99 16.68
C ALA A 34 19.31 11.84 16.21
N ILE A 35 19.34 13.15 16.51
CA ILE A 35 18.32 14.10 16.04
C ILE A 35 18.29 14.13 14.52
N SER A 36 19.45 14.29 13.86
CA SER A 36 19.55 14.32 12.39
C SER A 36 18.99 13.06 11.74
N VAL A 37 19.36 11.87 12.24
CA VAL A 37 18.89 10.58 11.71
C VAL A 37 17.38 10.42 11.92
N TYR A 38 16.89 10.71 13.12
CA TYR A 38 15.47 10.56 13.43
C TYR A 38 14.60 11.58 12.69
N ALA A 39 15.04 12.83 12.59
CA ALA A 39 14.37 13.87 11.82
C ALA A 39 14.31 13.51 10.32
N LYS A 40 15.43 13.05 9.72
CA LYS A 40 15.44 12.55 8.33
C LYS A 40 14.49 11.37 8.14
N THR A 41 14.41 10.48 9.14
CA THR A 41 13.50 9.33 9.10
C THR A 41 12.04 9.76 9.12
N ILE A 42 11.65 10.66 10.04
CA ILE A 42 10.27 11.17 10.13
C ILE A 42 9.91 11.94 8.87
N THR A 43 10.73 12.90 8.46
CA THR A 43 10.47 13.75 7.29
C THR A 43 10.44 12.93 5.99
N GLY A 44 11.34 11.95 5.84
CA GLY A 44 11.32 11.02 4.72
C GLY A 44 10.06 10.16 4.68
N LYS A 45 9.60 9.65 5.83
CA LYS A 45 8.32 8.93 5.93
C LYS A 45 7.14 9.82 5.57
N ALA A 46 7.09 11.04 6.07
CA ALA A 46 6.03 11.99 5.78
C ALA A 46 5.98 12.34 4.27
N ARG A 47 7.14 12.61 3.67
CA ARG A 47 7.25 12.89 2.22
C ARG A 47 6.70 11.75 1.37
N LYS A 48 7.05 10.49 1.68
CA LYS A 48 6.50 9.32 0.98
C LYS A 48 4.98 9.16 1.15
N HIS A 49 4.42 9.59 2.29
CA HIS A 49 2.96 9.56 2.47
C HIS A 49 2.25 10.65 1.64
N SER A 50 2.92 11.75 1.34
CA SER A 50 2.40 12.82 0.48
C SER A 50 2.67 12.61 -1.01
N GLU A 51 3.42 11.57 -1.37
CA GLU A 51 3.79 11.31 -2.76
C GLU A 51 2.59 10.75 -3.54
N ASP A 52 2.22 11.45 -4.61
CA ASP A 52 1.17 11.00 -5.51
C ASP A 52 1.70 9.94 -6.47
N LEU A 53 1.14 8.73 -6.37
CA LEU A 53 1.54 7.60 -7.20
C LEU A 53 0.72 7.49 -8.49
N SER A 54 -0.24 8.39 -8.74
CA SER A 54 -1.14 8.33 -9.89
C SER A 54 -0.39 8.23 -11.23
N ASN A 55 0.74 8.93 -11.36
CA ASN A 55 1.55 8.92 -12.58
C ASN A 55 2.52 7.74 -12.68
N VAL A 56 2.76 7.00 -11.60
CA VAL A 56 3.65 5.83 -11.62
C VAL A 56 2.97 4.71 -12.42
N PRO A 57 3.64 4.08 -13.41
CA PRO A 57 3.07 2.99 -14.17
C PRO A 57 2.61 1.82 -13.30
N THR A 58 1.49 1.20 -13.66
CA THR A 58 0.92 0.06 -12.91
C THR A 58 1.87 -1.13 -12.90
N ALA A 59 2.57 -1.37 -14.01
CA ALA A 59 3.59 -2.43 -14.09
C ALA A 59 4.71 -2.21 -13.07
N GLU A 60 5.18 -0.97 -12.90
CA GLU A 60 6.20 -0.62 -11.92
C GLU A 60 5.68 -0.79 -10.49
N LEU A 61 4.47 -0.28 -10.19
CA LEU A 61 3.87 -0.47 -8.87
C LEU A 61 3.70 -1.95 -8.54
N LEU A 62 3.45 -2.82 -9.52
CA LEU A 62 3.28 -4.26 -9.28
C LEU A 62 4.60 -4.98 -9.01
N SER A 63 5.66 -4.64 -9.74
CA SER A 63 6.86 -5.50 -9.85
C SER A 63 8.14 -4.89 -9.28
N ASP A 64 8.24 -3.57 -9.17
CA ASP A 64 9.48 -2.91 -8.77
C ASP A 64 9.63 -2.87 -7.24
N ALA A 65 10.80 -3.33 -6.78
CA ALA A 65 11.18 -3.36 -5.37
C ALA A 65 11.15 -1.97 -4.71
N GLN A 66 11.37 -0.89 -5.48
CA GLN A 66 11.32 0.47 -4.93
C GLN A 66 9.94 0.81 -4.35
N TRP A 67 8.87 0.29 -4.96
CA TRP A 67 7.49 0.59 -4.57
C TRP A 67 6.93 -0.37 -3.54
N THR A 68 7.48 -1.58 -3.42
CA THR A 68 6.97 -2.64 -2.54
C THR A 68 6.76 -2.20 -1.08
N THR A 69 7.63 -1.31 -0.58
CA THR A 69 7.55 -0.76 0.79
C THR A 69 6.95 0.65 0.85
N HIS A 70 6.52 1.20 -0.28
CA HIS A 70 5.95 2.53 -0.34
C HIS A 70 4.54 2.55 0.31
N PRO A 71 4.27 3.46 1.27
CA PRO A 71 3.02 3.47 2.04
C PRO A 71 1.79 3.69 1.15
N GLY A 72 1.92 4.47 0.08
CA GLY A 72 0.84 4.75 -0.88
C GLY A 72 0.54 3.62 -1.87
N ARG A 73 1.45 2.64 -2.05
CA ARG A 73 1.35 1.64 -3.14
C ARG A 73 0.05 0.85 -3.09
N ALA A 74 -0.30 0.33 -1.92
CA ALA A 74 -1.48 -0.51 -1.76
C ALA A 74 -2.79 0.26 -2.03
N SER A 75 -2.84 1.54 -1.62
CA SER A 75 -3.99 2.40 -1.86
C SER A 75 -4.19 2.64 -3.36
N GLU A 76 -3.12 2.99 -4.05
CA GLU A 76 -3.17 3.28 -5.48
C GLU A 76 -3.47 2.03 -6.31
N LEU A 77 -2.81 0.90 -6.03
CA LEU A 77 -3.11 -0.37 -6.70
C LEU A 77 -4.54 -0.86 -6.44
N THR A 78 -5.09 -0.61 -5.25
CA THR A 78 -6.50 -0.94 -4.95
C THR A 78 -7.46 -0.13 -5.81
N LYS A 79 -7.24 1.20 -5.91
CA LYS A 79 -8.01 2.08 -6.81
C LYS A 79 -7.96 1.58 -8.26
N ARG A 80 -6.77 1.23 -8.75
CA ARG A 80 -6.58 0.71 -10.12
C ARG A 80 -7.22 -0.65 -10.33
N ALA A 81 -7.14 -1.55 -9.34
CA ALA A 81 -7.77 -2.87 -9.41
C ALA A 81 -9.30 -2.76 -9.49
N ILE A 82 -9.92 -1.87 -8.71
CA ILE A 82 -11.36 -1.57 -8.80
C ILE A 82 -11.69 -1.12 -10.23
N ARG A 83 -10.96 -0.13 -10.76
CA ARG A 83 -11.16 0.38 -12.13
C ARG A 83 -10.97 -0.71 -13.19
N ALA A 84 -9.94 -1.54 -13.07
CA ALA A 84 -9.67 -2.63 -14.01
C ALA A 84 -10.80 -3.66 -14.04
N ILE A 85 -11.35 -4.04 -12.87
CA ILE A 85 -12.50 -4.96 -12.80
C ILE A 85 -13.74 -4.31 -13.42
N LYS A 86 -14.03 -3.05 -13.12
CA LYS A 86 -15.16 -2.32 -13.71
C LYS A 86 -15.04 -2.26 -15.23
N PHE A 87 -13.86 -1.90 -15.73
CA PHE A 87 -13.57 -1.83 -17.16
C PHE A 87 -13.71 -3.19 -17.85
N TYR A 88 -13.11 -4.24 -17.28
CA TYR A 88 -13.19 -5.60 -17.82
C TYR A 88 -14.65 -6.06 -17.91
N ASN A 89 -15.40 -5.94 -16.81
CA ASN A 89 -16.80 -6.34 -16.76
C ASN A 89 -17.68 -5.58 -17.75
N ALA A 90 -17.45 -4.29 -17.96
CA ALA A 90 -18.25 -3.47 -18.87
C ALA A 90 -17.87 -3.69 -20.34
N ASN A 91 -16.59 -3.87 -20.66
CA ASN A 91 -16.08 -3.73 -22.03
C ASN A 91 -15.48 -5.02 -22.63
N ARG A 92 -15.03 -5.97 -21.80
CA ARG A 92 -14.34 -7.19 -22.26
C ARG A 92 -15.20 -8.43 -22.18
N VAL A 93 -16.29 -8.39 -21.41
CA VAL A 93 -17.12 -9.56 -21.13
C VAL A 93 -18.52 -9.42 -21.72
N VAL A 94 -18.94 -10.39 -22.52
CA VAL A 94 -20.32 -10.44 -23.06
C VAL A 94 -21.30 -11.07 -22.06
N LEU A 95 -20.95 -12.21 -21.47
CA LEU A 95 -21.84 -12.97 -20.59
C LEU A 95 -21.66 -12.59 -19.12
N ASN A 96 -22.77 -12.49 -18.38
CA ASN A 96 -22.70 -12.13 -16.95
C ASN A 96 -21.89 -13.14 -16.12
N LYS A 97 -21.94 -14.42 -16.46
CA LYS A 97 -21.21 -15.50 -15.77
C LYS A 97 -19.68 -15.35 -15.80
N ASP A 98 -19.15 -14.59 -16.76
CA ASP A 98 -17.71 -14.37 -16.92
C ASP A 98 -17.23 -13.09 -16.21
N ARG A 99 -18.15 -12.29 -15.64
CA ARG A 99 -17.81 -11.08 -14.86
C ARG A 99 -17.26 -11.44 -13.48
N TRP A 100 -16.44 -10.55 -12.96
CA TRP A 100 -15.82 -10.65 -11.64
C TRP A 100 -16.48 -9.68 -10.64
N CYS A 101 -16.91 -10.21 -9.50
CA CYS A 101 -17.35 -9.44 -8.36
C CYS A 101 -16.14 -8.74 -7.72
N ILE A 102 -16.28 -7.45 -7.41
CA ILE A 102 -15.24 -6.71 -6.69
C ILE A 102 -15.32 -7.12 -5.22
N THR A 103 -14.31 -7.90 -4.77
CA THR A 103 -14.18 -8.37 -3.39
C THR A 103 -12.77 -8.12 -2.86
N GLN A 104 -12.60 -8.12 -1.53
CA GLN A 104 -11.28 -8.02 -0.90
C GLN A 104 -10.29 -9.06 -1.44
N SER A 105 -10.72 -10.31 -1.64
CA SER A 105 -9.87 -11.39 -2.16
C SER A 105 -9.49 -11.19 -3.64
N ALA A 106 -10.41 -10.72 -4.47
CA ALA A 106 -10.14 -10.39 -5.87
C ALA A 106 -9.09 -9.28 -5.99
N ILE A 107 -9.27 -8.20 -5.22
CA ILE A 107 -8.30 -7.10 -5.16
C ILE A 107 -6.95 -7.56 -4.62
N ALA A 108 -6.93 -8.44 -3.60
CA ALA A 108 -5.68 -8.98 -3.07
C ALA A 108 -4.92 -9.79 -4.11
N SER A 109 -5.64 -10.59 -4.91
CA SER A 109 -5.04 -11.41 -5.97
C SER A 109 -4.43 -10.53 -7.07
N LEU A 110 -5.11 -9.46 -7.47
CA LEU A 110 -4.61 -8.54 -8.50
C LEU A 110 -3.45 -7.65 -8.04
N THR A 111 -3.45 -7.22 -6.78
CA THR A 111 -2.49 -6.21 -6.29
C THR A 111 -1.30 -6.81 -5.54
N GLY A 112 -1.39 -8.08 -5.12
CA GLY A 112 -0.43 -8.71 -4.21
C GLY A 112 -0.38 -8.06 -2.82
N SER A 113 -1.31 -7.16 -2.49
CA SER A 113 -1.31 -6.44 -1.22
C SER A 113 -1.97 -7.26 -0.11
N ARG A 114 -1.56 -6.99 1.15
CA ARG A 114 -2.10 -7.68 2.32
C ARG A 114 -3.61 -7.42 2.46
N GLN A 115 -4.36 -8.48 2.72
CA GLN A 115 -5.81 -8.44 2.86
C GLN A 115 -6.31 -7.43 3.92
N SER A 116 -5.63 -7.34 5.06
CA SER A 116 -5.99 -6.38 6.13
C SER A 116 -5.81 -4.92 5.71
N THR A 117 -4.80 -4.62 4.89
CA THR A 117 -4.57 -3.30 4.31
C THR A 117 -5.66 -2.98 3.29
N ILE A 118 -5.96 -3.93 2.40
CA ILE A 118 -7.01 -3.77 1.39
C ILE A 118 -8.36 -3.50 2.04
N LYS A 119 -8.73 -4.27 3.07
CA LYS A 119 -10.01 -4.08 3.79
C LYS A 119 -10.23 -2.63 4.20
N LYS A 120 -9.22 -2.01 4.84
CA LYS A 120 -9.27 -0.60 5.28
C LYS A 120 -9.37 0.39 4.11
N ILE A 121 -8.75 0.08 2.97
CA ILE A 121 -8.80 0.94 1.79
C ILE A 121 -10.19 0.85 1.13
N LEU A 122 -10.76 -0.36 1.05
CA LEU A 122 -12.07 -0.59 0.41
C LEU A 122 -13.22 0.11 1.13
N GLU A 123 -13.11 0.39 2.43
CA GLU A 123 -14.09 1.20 3.17
C GLU A 123 -14.37 2.55 2.49
N ARG A 124 -13.38 3.12 1.77
CA ARG A 124 -13.53 4.39 1.04
C ARG A 124 -14.28 4.27 -0.29
N TYR A 125 -14.49 3.05 -0.78
CA TYR A 125 -15.08 2.75 -2.08
C TYR A 125 -16.34 1.89 -1.96
N LEU A 126 -16.88 1.73 -0.74
CA LEU A 126 -17.96 0.79 -0.45
C LEU A 126 -19.15 1.01 -1.38
N ASP A 127 -19.68 2.22 -1.44
CA ASP A 127 -20.86 2.56 -2.23
C ASP A 127 -20.65 2.31 -3.74
N ASP A 128 -19.47 2.65 -4.26
CA ASP A 128 -19.13 2.42 -5.68
C ASP A 128 -19.02 0.92 -6.00
N ILE A 129 -18.42 0.15 -5.09
CA ILE A 129 -18.27 -1.30 -5.21
C ILE A 129 -19.63 -1.99 -5.14
N GLU A 130 -20.47 -1.60 -4.18
CA GLU A 130 -21.81 -2.14 -4.03
C GLU A 130 -22.68 -1.82 -5.24
N SER A 131 -22.66 -0.56 -5.71
CA SER A 131 -23.38 -0.15 -6.91
C SER A 131 -22.95 -0.96 -8.14
N HIS A 132 -21.64 -1.13 -8.36
CA HIS A 132 -21.12 -1.95 -9.46
C HIS A 132 -21.54 -3.41 -9.34
N ASN A 133 -21.37 -4.03 -8.17
CA ASN A 133 -21.71 -5.43 -7.97
C ASN A 133 -23.23 -5.66 -8.14
N GLN A 134 -24.07 -4.76 -7.62
CA GLN A 134 -25.53 -4.82 -7.77
C GLN A 134 -25.97 -4.67 -9.23
N THR A 135 -25.33 -3.78 -10.00
CA THR A 135 -25.62 -3.57 -11.44
C THR A 135 -25.58 -4.88 -12.24
N TYR A 136 -24.69 -5.80 -11.87
CA TYR A 136 -24.54 -7.10 -12.54
C TYR A 136 -25.06 -8.29 -11.72
N GLY A 137 -25.69 -8.05 -10.56
CA GLY A 137 -26.15 -9.09 -9.65
C GLY A 137 -25.02 -9.99 -9.13
N LEU A 138 -23.82 -9.44 -8.95
CA LEU A 138 -22.61 -10.17 -8.57
C LEU A 138 -22.49 -10.30 -7.05
N ASN A 139 -21.99 -11.45 -6.59
CA ASN A 139 -21.66 -11.70 -5.21
C ASN A 139 -20.36 -12.52 -5.10
N GLY A 140 -19.91 -12.84 -3.89
CA GLY A 140 -18.65 -13.57 -3.69
C GLY A 140 -18.60 -14.95 -4.37
N TYR A 141 -19.75 -15.59 -4.62
CA TYR A 141 -19.81 -16.86 -5.35
C TYR A 141 -19.64 -16.69 -6.85
N SER A 142 -19.92 -15.51 -7.42
CA SER A 142 -19.68 -15.21 -8.83
C SER A 142 -18.21 -15.36 -9.24
N ASN A 143 -17.30 -15.27 -8.28
CA ASN A 143 -15.85 -15.45 -8.48
C ASN A 143 -15.41 -16.92 -8.41
N ARG A 144 -16.29 -17.85 -8.02
CA ARG A 144 -15.99 -19.29 -8.00
C ARG A 144 -16.13 -19.86 -9.41
N LYS A 145 -15.10 -19.64 -10.24
CA LYS A 145 -15.05 -20.11 -11.61
C LYS A 145 -14.10 -21.31 -11.70
N GLN A 146 -14.53 -22.40 -12.33
CA GLN A 146 -13.70 -23.59 -12.44
C GLN A 146 -12.52 -23.32 -13.37
N GLY A 147 -11.29 -23.45 -12.84
CA GLY A 147 -10.05 -23.31 -13.61
C GLY A 147 -9.72 -21.89 -14.09
N LYS A 148 -10.43 -20.86 -13.63
CA LYS A 148 -10.14 -19.46 -13.96
C LYS A 148 -9.69 -18.70 -12.72
N ASP A 149 -8.57 -18.00 -12.84
CA ASP A 149 -8.10 -17.04 -11.84
C ASP A 149 -8.33 -15.62 -12.36
N ILE A 150 -8.54 -14.67 -11.46
CA ILE A 150 -8.73 -13.27 -11.86
C ILE A 150 -7.47 -12.69 -12.50
N THR A 151 -6.28 -13.11 -12.06
CA THR A 151 -4.99 -12.65 -12.57
C THR A 151 -4.68 -13.15 -13.98
N SER A 152 -5.30 -14.25 -14.42
CA SER A 152 -5.19 -14.73 -15.80
C SER A 152 -6.12 -13.99 -16.78
N GLU A 153 -7.13 -13.30 -16.27
CA GLU A 153 -8.19 -12.65 -17.08
C GLU A 153 -8.05 -11.12 -17.08
N ILE A 154 -7.55 -10.55 -15.98
CA ILE A 154 -7.44 -9.10 -15.79
C ILE A 154 -5.96 -8.73 -15.63
N ASN A 155 -5.36 -8.28 -16.73
CA ASN A 155 -4.05 -7.66 -16.71
C ASN A 155 -4.20 -6.17 -16.35
N MET A 156 -3.96 -5.81 -15.09
CA MET A 156 -4.10 -4.43 -14.64
C MET A 156 -3.19 -3.45 -15.38
N ALA A 157 -1.96 -3.85 -15.71
CA ALA A 157 -1.01 -2.96 -16.38
C ALA A 157 -1.42 -2.64 -17.82
N GLU A 158 -2.13 -3.55 -18.48
CA GLU A 158 -2.70 -3.33 -19.81
C GLU A 158 -3.99 -2.50 -19.76
N LEU A 159 -4.90 -2.85 -18.85
CA LEU A 159 -6.21 -2.20 -18.78
C LEU A 159 -6.15 -0.81 -18.15
N ILE A 160 -5.28 -0.62 -17.17
CA ILE A 160 -5.12 0.60 -16.39
C ILE A 160 -3.61 0.89 -16.28
N PRO A 161 -2.97 1.46 -17.31
CA PRO A 161 -1.51 1.63 -17.35
C PRO A 161 -0.97 2.57 -16.27
N ASN A 162 -1.77 3.53 -15.82
CA ASN A 162 -1.47 4.43 -14.71
C ASN A 162 -2.77 4.79 -13.95
N GLY A 163 -2.67 5.67 -12.96
CA GLY A 163 -3.77 6.09 -12.08
C GLY A 163 -4.48 7.38 -12.51
N VAL A 164 -4.08 7.95 -13.64
CA VAL A 164 -4.67 9.13 -14.27
C VAL A 164 -5.76 8.66 -15.23
N ASP A 165 -6.81 9.46 -15.36
CA ASP A 165 -7.95 9.19 -16.26
C ASP A 165 -7.67 9.65 -17.71
#